data_AF-A0A5B9GJL4-F1
#
_entry.id   AF-A0A5B9GJL4-F1
#
_cell.length_a   1.000
_cell.length_b   1.000
_cell.length_c   1.000
_cell.angle_alpha   90.00
_cell.angle_beta   90.00
_cell.angle_gamma   90.00
#
_symmetry.space_group_name_H-M   'P 1'
#
loop_
_entity.id
_entity.type
_entity.pdbx_description
1 polymer ?
#
loop_
_entity_poly.entity_id
_entity_poly.type
_entity_poly.pdbx_seq_one_letter_code
_entity_poly.pdbx_strand_id
1 'polypeptide(L)'
;MKKIALAISLFLSSPLAQAAAADLPQQIQGGKSYSDDVMPDAKPSDAGLIDKTKSASLKYVDNCDQEITPKISPIDLGPSLPNSKIILLPDSVCYGNAGDMVVILDGNDRTLLRVTGGGVVVLSSQTAGVNNISIIEPGFSAPVWHWIPDAHSFQHYMDVPLQ
;
A
#
# COMPACT_ATOMS: atom_id res chain seq x y z
N MET A 1 26.39 53.02 -0.63
CA MET A 1 25.01 52.47 -0.55
C MET A 1 24.96 51.19 -1.37
N LYS A 2 24.85 50.02 -0.71
CA LYS A 2 24.97 48.69 -1.33
C LYS A 2 23.56 48.15 -1.57
N LYS A 3 23.16 47.95 -2.83
CA LYS A 3 21.87 47.38 -3.20
C LYS A 3 21.90 45.86 -2.97
N ILE A 4 21.08 45.37 -2.04
CA ILE A 4 20.86 43.94 -1.83
C ILE A 4 19.74 43.54 -2.79
N ALA A 5 20.06 42.72 -3.79
CA ALA A 5 19.07 42.11 -4.66
C ALA A 5 18.50 40.87 -3.97
N LEU A 6 17.19 40.89 -3.65
CA LEU A 6 16.44 39.73 -3.20
C LEU A 6 16.21 38.82 -4.41
N ALA A 7 16.84 37.65 -4.43
CA ALA A 7 16.51 36.60 -5.37
C ALA A 7 15.26 35.87 -4.87
N ILE A 8 14.12 36.13 -5.51
CA ILE A 8 12.88 35.37 -5.31
C ILE A 8 13.05 34.06 -6.10
N SER A 9 13.34 32.96 -5.40
CA SER A 9 13.30 31.63 -5.99
C SER A 9 11.85 31.22 -6.25
N LEU A 10 11.40 31.41 -7.49
CA LEU A 10 10.17 30.82 -7.99
C LEU A 10 10.40 29.30 -8.14
N PHE A 11 9.80 28.51 -7.26
CA PHE A 11 9.63 27.08 -7.48
C PHE A 11 8.72 26.89 -8.69
N LEU A 12 9.32 26.58 -9.84
CA LEU A 12 8.60 26.14 -11.03
C LEU A 12 8.08 24.72 -10.77
N SER A 13 6.85 24.60 -10.27
CA SER A 13 6.13 23.34 -10.30
C SER A 13 5.80 23.00 -11.76
N SER A 14 6.40 21.93 -12.27
CA SER A 14 6.17 21.47 -13.64
C SER A 14 4.68 21.15 -13.85
N PRO A 15 4.04 21.64 -14.93
CA PRO A 15 2.61 21.40 -15.19
C PRO A 15 2.26 19.92 -15.32
N LEU A 16 3.24 19.08 -15.69
CA LEU A 16 3.10 17.63 -15.76
C LEU A 16 2.90 16.96 -14.39
N ALA A 17 3.55 17.48 -13.34
CA ALA A 17 3.37 16.97 -11.97
C ALA A 17 1.99 17.36 -11.40
N GLN A 18 1.48 18.53 -11.77
CA GLN A 18 0.15 18.99 -11.37
C GLN A 18 -0.97 18.16 -12.06
N ALA A 19 -0.80 17.84 -13.34
CA ALA A 19 -1.74 17.03 -14.11
C ALA A 19 -1.83 15.58 -13.59
N ALA A 20 -0.69 14.99 -13.19
CA ALA A 20 -0.61 13.63 -12.64
C ALA A 20 -1.10 13.50 -11.18
N ALA A 21 -1.33 14.62 -10.49
CA ALA A 21 -1.98 14.62 -9.17
C ALA A 21 -3.49 14.84 -9.28
N ALA A 22 -3.94 15.55 -10.32
CA ALA A 22 -5.35 15.90 -10.54
C ALA A 22 -6.22 14.69 -10.97
N ASP A 23 -5.61 13.62 -11.47
CA ASP A 23 -6.29 12.40 -11.92
C ASP A 23 -6.30 11.28 -10.87
N LEU A 24 -5.61 11.45 -9.74
CA LEU A 24 -5.55 10.46 -8.66
C LEU A 24 -6.93 10.06 -8.12
N PRO A 25 -7.90 10.97 -7.87
CA PRO A 25 -9.23 10.58 -7.43
C PRO A 25 -9.90 9.57 -8.37
N GLN A 26 -9.78 9.77 -9.69
CA GLN A 26 -10.34 8.89 -10.70
C GLN A 26 -9.59 7.55 -10.75
N GLN A 27 -8.26 7.56 -10.60
CA GLN A 27 -7.47 6.33 -10.49
C GLN A 27 -7.85 5.51 -9.26
N ILE A 28 -8.13 6.15 -8.12
CA ILE A 28 -8.57 5.47 -6.90
C ILE A 28 -9.95 4.84 -7.09
N GLN A 29 -10.89 5.51 -7.77
CA GLN A 29 -12.24 4.98 -8.02
C GLN A 29 -12.26 3.85 -9.07
N GLY A 30 -11.40 3.91 -10.09
CA GLY A 30 -11.38 2.94 -11.20
C GLY A 30 -10.28 1.88 -11.12
N GLY A 31 -9.37 1.98 -10.14
CA GLY A 31 -8.22 1.10 -9.99
C GLY A 31 -8.60 -0.30 -9.53
N LYS A 32 -7.66 -1.24 -9.71
CA LYS A 32 -7.87 -2.61 -9.24
C LYS A 32 -7.78 -2.64 -7.72
N SER A 33 -8.87 -3.07 -7.06
CA SER A 33 -8.97 -3.14 -5.61
C SER A 33 -8.63 -4.52 -5.07
N TYR A 34 -8.04 -4.52 -3.87
CA TYR A 34 -7.67 -5.66 -3.05
C TYR A 34 -8.15 -5.39 -1.63
N SER A 35 -9.26 -6.00 -1.23
CA SER A 35 -9.89 -5.86 0.09
C SER A 35 -10.41 -7.22 0.58
N ASP A 36 -10.87 -7.27 1.83
CA ASP A 36 -11.38 -8.49 2.46
C ASP A 36 -12.47 -9.19 1.64
N ASP A 37 -13.40 -8.41 1.07
CA ASP A 37 -14.54 -8.91 0.29
C ASP A 37 -14.16 -9.55 -1.06
N VAL A 38 -13.00 -9.21 -1.62
CA VAL A 38 -12.59 -9.63 -2.98
C VAL A 38 -11.40 -10.58 -2.98
N MET A 39 -10.63 -10.62 -1.89
CA MET A 39 -9.47 -11.50 -1.78
C MET A 39 -9.86 -12.87 -1.21
N PRO A 40 -9.23 -13.96 -1.70
CA PRO A 40 -9.45 -15.28 -1.14
C PRO A 40 -8.73 -15.45 0.21
N ASP A 41 -9.24 -16.35 1.03
CA ASP A 41 -8.57 -16.77 2.27
C ASP A 41 -7.19 -17.38 1.97
N ALA A 42 -6.25 -17.17 2.87
CA ALA A 42 -4.93 -17.77 2.83
C ALA A 42 -5.02 -19.30 2.87
N LYS A 43 -4.24 -19.96 2.02
CA LYS A 43 -4.18 -21.43 1.95
C LYS A 43 -3.10 -21.93 2.91
N PRO A 44 -3.15 -23.20 3.36
CA PRO A 44 -2.07 -23.76 4.19
C PRO A 44 -0.66 -23.67 3.58
N SER A 45 -0.56 -23.62 2.25
CA SER A 45 0.71 -23.40 1.53
C SER A 45 1.36 -22.05 1.80
N ASP A 46 0.61 -21.08 2.31
CA ASP A 46 1.04 -19.70 2.48
C ASP A 46 1.61 -19.42 3.89
N ALA A 47 1.71 -20.45 4.73
CA ALA A 47 2.11 -20.34 6.14
C ALA A 47 3.49 -19.69 6.37
N GLY A 48 4.38 -19.71 5.38
CA GLY A 48 5.70 -19.07 5.45
C GLY A 48 5.70 -17.56 5.16
N LEU A 49 4.59 -17.00 4.68
CA LEU A 49 4.50 -15.59 4.26
C LEU A 49 4.01 -14.67 5.37
N ILE A 50 3.34 -15.24 6.37
CA ILE A 50 2.76 -14.49 7.48
C ILE A 50 3.67 -14.70 8.67
N ASP A 51 4.76 -13.93 8.70
CA ASP A 51 5.77 -14.04 9.73
C ASP A 51 5.13 -13.75 11.11
N LYS A 52 5.21 -14.76 12.00
CA LYS A 52 4.60 -14.88 13.36
C LYS A 52 3.31 -15.70 13.51
N THR A 53 2.63 -16.13 12.44
CA THR A 53 1.57 -17.13 12.62
C THR A 53 2.19 -18.51 12.83
N LYS A 54 2.26 -18.98 14.08
CA LYS A 54 2.59 -20.38 14.34
C LYS A 54 1.49 -21.26 13.76
N SER A 55 1.75 -21.91 12.62
CA SER A 55 0.92 -23.02 12.15
C SER A 55 1.14 -24.23 13.06
N ALA A 56 0.58 -24.17 14.27
CA ALA A 56 0.27 -25.37 15.01
C ALA A 56 -1.16 -25.73 14.60
N SER A 57 -1.32 -26.71 13.71
CA SER A 57 -2.62 -27.30 13.31
C SER A 57 -3.44 -26.60 12.22
N LEU A 58 -2.81 -25.94 11.22
CA LEU A 58 -3.48 -25.26 10.08
C LEU A 58 -4.25 -23.97 10.43
N LYS A 59 -4.02 -23.41 11.62
CA LYS A 59 -4.64 -22.16 12.07
C LYS A 59 -3.62 -21.04 12.06
N TYR A 60 -3.99 -19.90 11.48
CA TYR A 60 -3.21 -18.68 11.56
C TYR A 60 -3.52 -17.99 12.88
N VAL A 61 -2.49 -17.59 13.63
CA VAL A 61 -2.64 -16.82 14.87
C VAL A 61 -1.91 -15.50 14.78
N ASP A 62 -2.53 -14.44 15.28
CA ASP A 62 -1.88 -13.13 15.37
C ASP A 62 -0.78 -13.10 16.45
N ASN A 63 -0.16 -11.93 16.65
CA ASN A 63 0.91 -11.77 17.64
C ASN A 63 0.44 -11.91 19.11
N CYS A 64 -0.86 -12.07 19.34
CA CYS A 64 -1.52 -12.21 20.63
C CYS A 64 -2.16 -13.59 20.77
N ASP A 65 -1.75 -14.54 19.93
CA ASP A 65 -2.23 -15.93 19.88
C ASP A 65 -3.74 -16.05 19.58
N GLN A 66 -4.37 -15.05 18.95
CA GLN A 66 -5.75 -15.13 18.49
C GLN A 66 -5.84 -15.72 17.09
N GLU A 67 -6.75 -16.66 16.89
CA GLU A 67 -7.02 -17.24 15.57
C GLU A 67 -7.56 -16.17 14.61
N ILE A 68 -6.94 -16.08 13.44
CA ILE A 68 -7.29 -15.15 12.37
C ILE A 68 -7.46 -15.89 11.05
N THR A 69 -8.16 -15.26 10.11
CA THR A 69 -8.27 -15.72 8.72
C THR A 69 -7.65 -14.67 7.80
N PRO A 70 -6.34 -14.76 7.51
CA PRO A 70 -5.69 -13.86 6.57
C PRO A 70 -6.24 -14.02 5.15
N LYS A 71 -6.18 -12.95 4.36
CA LYS A 71 -6.41 -13.00 2.91
C LYS A 71 -5.10 -12.84 2.17
N ILE A 72 -4.89 -13.59 1.08
CA ILE A 72 -3.67 -13.50 0.28
C ILE A 72 -4.01 -13.51 -1.20
N SER A 73 -3.42 -12.60 -1.96
CA SER A 73 -3.61 -12.54 -3.41
C SER A 73 -2.34 -12.06 -4.13
N PRO A 74 -2.07 -12.53 -5.36
CA PRO A 74 -1.10 -11.88 -6.23
C PRO A 74 -1.50 -10.43 -6.52
N ILE A 75 -0.57 -9.50 -6.34
CA ILE A 75 -0.75 -8.09 -6.70
C ILE A 75 0.13 -7.75 -7.89
N ASP A 76 -0.48 -7.19 -8.93
CA ASP A 76 0.27 -6.67 -10.09
C ASP A 76 0.66 -5.23 -9.80
N LEU A 77 1.95 -5.00 -9.58
CA LEU A 77 2.54 -3.69 -9.32
C LEU A 77 3.36 -3.21 -10.51
N GLY A 78 3.24 -3.86 -11.67
CA GLY A 78 4.02 -3.55 -12.86
C GLY A 78 5.30 -4.40 -13.00
N PRO A 79 5.98 -4.30 -14.16
CA PRO A 79 7.05 -5.22 -14.55
C PRO A 79 8.31 -5.10 -13.71
N SER A 80 8.54 -3.98 -13.01
CA SER A 80 9.70 -3.80 -12.14
C SER A 80 9.57 -4.55 -10.79
N LEU A 81 8.36 -4.99 -10.41
CA LEU A 81 8.11 -5.77 -9.20
C LEU A 81 7.23 -7.01 -9.50
N PRO A 82 7.75 -7.97 -10.28
CA PRO A 82 6.98 -9.15 -10.65
C PRO A 82 6.73 -10.07 -9.45
N ASN A 83 5.65 -10.84 -9.53
CA ASN A 83 5.27 -11.86 -8.53
C ASN A 83 5.04 -11.32 -7.11
N SER A 84 4.70 -10.04 -7.00
CA SER A 84 4.36 -9.42 -5.72
C SER A 84 3.07 -10.02 -5.14
N LYS A 85 2.96 -10.00 -3.81
CA LYS A 85 1.78 -10.51 -3.07
C LYS A 85 1.26 -9.43 -2.14
N ILE A 86 -0.05 -9.41 -1.95
CA ILE A 86 -0.70 -8.66 -0.88
C ILE A 86 -1.30 -9.63 0.12
N ILE A 87 -1.15 -9.29 1.40
CA ILE A 87 -1.69 -10.00 2.54
C ILE A 87 -2.54 -9.00 3.34
N LEU A 88 -3.77 -9.37 3.65
CA LEU A 88 -4.59 -8.68 4.65
C LEU A 88 -4.66 -9.57 5.88
N LEU A 89 -4.19 -9.05 7.02
CA LEU A 89 -4.41 -9.67 8.32
C LEU A 89 -5.59 -8.95 8.95
N PRO A 90 -6.67 -9.67 9.31
CA PRO A 90 -7.86 -9.03 9.85
C PRO A 90 -7.53 -8.25 11.13
N ASP A 91 -8.28 -7.17 11.34
CA ASP A 91 -8.15 -6.35 12.54
C ASP A 91 -8.25 -7.22 13.80
N SER A 92 -7.41 -6.89 14.76
CA SER A 92 -7.33 -7.55 16.05
C SER A 92 -6.93 -6.53 17.09
N VAL A 93 -7.36 -6.77 18.33
CA VAL A 93 -6.86 -6.06 19.52
C VAL A 93 -5.33 -6.05 19.59
N CYS A 94 -4.69 -7.04 18.96
CA CYS A 94 -3.24 -7.15 18.86
C CYS A 94 -2.59 -6.08 17.98
N TYR A 95 -3.32 -5.54 17.01
CA TYR A 95 -2.84 -4.54 16.05
C TYR A 95 -3.43 -3.14 16.30
N GLY A 96 -4.14 -2.96 17.41
CA GLY A 96 -4.60 -1.66 17.89
C GLY A 96 -6.02 -1.27 17.47
N ASN A 97 -6.83 -2.19 16.92
CA ASN A 97 -8.20 -1.95 16.47
C ASN A 97 -8.35 -0.79 15.48
N ALA A 98 -7.35 -0.61 14.62
CA ALA A 98 -7.30 0.51 13.67
C ALA A 98 -7.72 0.08 12.24
N GLY A 99 -8.20 -1.16 12.09
CA GLY A 99 -8.47 -1.81 10.81
C GLY A 99 -7.47 -2.92 10.51
N ASP A 100 -7.67 -3.59 9.37
CA ASP A 100 -6.83 -4.69 8.93
C ASP A 100 -5.37 -4.23 8.74
N MET A 101 -4.44 -5.16 8.88
CA MET A 101 -3.04 -4.92 8.51
C MET A 101 -2.83 -5.29 7.05
N VAL A 102 -2.48 -4.30 6.24
CA VAL A 102 -2.04 -4.46 4.85
C VAL A 102 -0.54 -4.75 4.84
N VAL A 103 -0.13 -5.86 4.24
CA VAL A 103 1.27 -6.19 3.96
C VAL A 103 1.44 -6.46 2.47
N ILE A 104 2.42 -5.82 1.85
CA ILE A 104 2.83 -6.11 0.47
C ILE A 104 4.22 -6.72 0.50
N LEU A 105 4.40 -7.84 -0.20
CA LEU A 105 5.66 -8.55 -0.36
C LEU A 105 6.11 -8.53 -1.83
N ASP A 106 7.42 -8.48 -2.06
CA ASP A 106 7.97 -8.75 -3.40
C ASP A 106 8.03 -10.26 -3.71
N GLY A 107 8.47 -10.61 -4.92
CA GLY A 107 8.61 -12.00 -5.34
C GLY A 107 9.64 -12.83 -4.56
N ASN A 108 10.44 -12.21 -3.68
CA ASN A 108 11.36 -12.87 -2.75
C ASN A 108 10.84 -12.80 -1.31
N ASP A 109 9.54 -12.52 -1.13
CA ASP A 109 8.86 -12.41 0.15
C ASP A 109 9.40 -11.30 1.08
N ARG A 110 10.11 -10.29 0.54
CA ARG A 110 10.54 -9.12 1.31
C ARG A 110 9.41 -8.12 1.45
N THR A 111 9.20 -7.59 2.65
CA THR A 111 8.18 -6.57 2.91
C THR A 111 8.48 -5.27 2.18
N LEU A 112 7.57 -4.85 1.31
CA LEU A 112 7.60 -3.58 0.59
C LEU A 112 6.79 -2.49 1.29
N LEU A 113 5.71 -2.89 1.98
CA LEU A 113 4.82 -2.03 2.74
C LEU A 113 4.20 -2.82 3.89
N ARG A 114 4.04 -2.19 5.06
CA ARG A 114 3.22 -2.67 6.17
C ARG A 114 2.52 -1.50 6.85
N VAL A 115 1.20 -1.42 6.69
CA VAL A 115 0.37 -0.32 7.22
C VAL A 115 -1.00 -0.85 7.63
N THR A 116 -1.73 -0.07 8.41
CA THR A 116 -3.13 -0.36 8.73
C THR A 116 -4.04 0.20 7.63
N GLY A 117 -5.09 -0.52 7.26
CA GLY A 117 -6.10 -0.09 6.30
C GLY A 117 -6.99 -1.26 5.85
N GLY A 118 -8.14 -0.95 5.24
CA GLY A 118 -9.11 -1.95 4.77
C GLY A 118 -8.77 -2.58 3.41
N GLY A 119 -7.64 -2.25 2.82
CA GLY A 119 -7.21 -2.79 1.52
C GLY A 119 -6.33 -1.85 0.72
N VAL A 120 -6.10 -2.20 -0.55
CA VAL A 120 -5.25 -1.47 -1.50
C VAL A 120 -5.95 -1.30 -2.84
N VAL A 121 -5.82 -0.11 -3.43
CA VAL A 121 -6.10 0.13 -4.84
C VAL A 121 -4.79 0.34 -5.59
N VAL A 122 -4.57 -0.42 -6.67
CA VAL A 122 -3.44 -0.20 -7.58
C VAL A 122 -3.79 0.91 -8.56
N LEU A 123 -2.97 1.97 -8.57
CA LEU A 123 -3.17 3.15 -9.39
C LEU A 123 -2.48 2.99 -10.76
N SER A 124 -2.96 3.69 -11.79
CA SER A 124 -2.33 3.65 -13.12
C SER A 124 -1.05 4.47 -13.19
N SER A 125 -0.88 5.45 -12.30
CA SER A 125 0.37 6.19 -12.13
C SER A 125 1.50 5.28 -11.67
N GLN A 126 2.73 5.56 -12.13
CA GLN A 126 3.89 4.73 -11.87
C GLN A 126 5.11 5.55 -11.46
N THR A 127 5.95 4.96 -10.62
CA THR A 127 7.29 5.44 -10.29
C THR A 127 8.30 4.35 -10.62
N ALA A 128 9.25 4.61 -11.52
CA ALA A 128 10.25 3.63 -11.98
C ALA A 128 9.68 2.28 -12.48
N GLY A 129 8.53 2.32 -13.15
CA GLY A 129 7.85 1.14 -13.68
C GLY A 129 7.09 0.31 -12.64
N VAL A 130 6.96 0.84 -11.42
CA VAL A 130 6.11 0.29 -10.35
C VAL A 130 4.86 1.15 -10.20
N ASN A 131 3.68 0.54 -10.21
CA ASN A 131 2.42 1.22 -9.94
C ASN A 131 2.39 1.79 -8.52
N ASN A 132 1.99 3.05 -8.41
CA ASN A 132 1.66 3.64 -7.11
C ASN A 132 0.40 2.96 -6.56
N ILE A 133 0.17 3.07 -5.26
CA ILE A 133 -0.96 2.43 -4.60
C ILE A 133 -1.66 3.41 -3.69
N SER A 134 -2.94 3.17 -3.43
CA SER A 134 -3.71 3.87 -2.41
C SER A 134 -4.19 2.87 -1.37
N ILE A 135 -4.19 3.25 -0.09
CA ILE A 135 -4.81 2.43 0.96
C ILE A 135 -6.29 2.78 1.05
N ILE A 136 -7.12 1.76 1.20
CA ILE A 136 -8.56 1.91 1.42
C ILE A 136 -8.74 2.16 2.92
N GLU A 137 -9.08 3.38 3.31
CA GLU A 137 -9.34 3.73 4.70
C GLU A 137 -10.71 4.41 4.82
N PRO A 138 -11.45 4.20 5.92
CA PRO A 138 -12.65 4.99 6.20
C PRO A 138 -12.28 6.47 6.35
N GLY A 139 -12.92 7.36 5.59
CA GLY A 139 -12.68 8.79 5.73
C GLY A 139 -12.97 9.60 4.47
N PHE A 140 -12.52 10.85 4.50
CA PHE A 140 -12.67 11.82 3.41
C PHE A 140 -11.42 11.94 2.53
N SER A 141 -10.43 11.09 2.75
CA SER A 141 -9.19 11.09 1.96
C SER A 141 -8.62 9.67 1.84
N ALA A 142 -7.92 9.42 0.74
CA ALA A 142 -7.20 8.18 0.50
C ALA A 142 -5.68 8.46 0.44
N PRO A 143 -4.87 7.84 1.30
CA PRO A 143 -3.42 8.01 1.27
C PRO A 143 -2.82 7.27 0.08
N VAL A 144 -2.04 8.00 -0.71
CA VAL A 144 -1.29 7.48 -1.86
C VAL A 144 0.14 7.24 -1.45
N TRP A 145 0.65 6.08 -1.84
CA TRP A 145 2.02 5.63 -1.61
C TRP A 145 2.72 5.40 -2.95
N HIS A 146 3.94 5.89 -3.04
CA HIS A 146 4.78 5.73 -4.23
C HIS A 146 5.96 4.80 -3.97
N TRP A 147 6.46 4.21 -5.04
CA TRP A 147 7.63 3.34 -4.98
C TRP A 147 8.94 4.14 -4.85
N ILE A 148 9.80 3.77 -3.91
CA ILE A 148 11.16 4.31 -3.77
C ILE A 148 12.17 3.20 -4.10
N PRO A 149 12.79 3.22 -5.30
CA PRO A 149 13.69 2.16 -5.75
C PRO A 149 14.87 1.92 -4.82
N ASP A 150 15.51 2.98 -4.33
CA ASP A 150 16.72 2.88 -3.50
C ASP A 150 16.43 2.28 -2.12
N ALA A 151 15.23 2.50 -1.59
CA ALA A 151 14.78 1.93 -0.33
C ALA A 151 14.15 0.54 -0.50
N HIS A 152 13.86 0.14 -1.74
CA HIS A 152 13.08 -1.05 -2.07
C HIS A 152 11.75 -1.11 -1.28
N SER A 153 11.06 0.02 -1.15
CA SER A 153 9.84 0.13 -0.34
C SER A 153 8.87 1.15 -0.91
N PHE A 154 7.60 1.02 -0.53
CA PHE A 154 6.63 2.10 -0.69
C PHE A 154 6.81 3.14 0.41
N GLN A 155 6.61 4.42 0.08
CA GLN A 155 6.58 5.52 1.02
C GLN A 155 5.32 6.35 0.83
N HIS A 156 4.81 6.90 1.92
CA HIS A 156 3.66 7.81 1.87
C HIS A 156 4.05 9.03 1.02
N TYR A 157 3.18 9.36 0.08
CA TYR A 157 3.41 10.46 -0.86
C TYR A 157 2.49 11.64 -0.56
N MET A 158 1.17 11.39 -0.50
CA MET A 158 0.17 12.42 -0.24
C MET A 158 -1.17 11.81 0.14
N ASP A 159 -2.05 12.62 0.72
CA ASP A 159 -3.44 12.26 0.94
C ASP A 159 -4.33 12.92 -0.12
N VAL A 160 -5.16 12.13 -0.80
CA VAL A 160 -6.06 12.58 -1.86
C VAL A 160 -7.47 12.72 -1.31
N PRO A 161 -8.08 13.91 -1.30
CA PRO A 161 -9.47 14.06 -0.87
C PRO A 161 -10.43 13.26 -1.75
N LEU A 162 -11.32 12.49 -1.11
CA LEU A 162 -12.43 11.80 -1.75
C LEU A 162 -13.66 12.70 -1.65
N GLN A 163 -14.21 13.06 -2.81
CA GLN A 163 -15.44 13.87 -2.92
C GLN A 163 -16.69 12.99 -2.90
#